data_AF-A0A7Y0JSC0-F1
#
_entry.id   AF-A0A7Y0JSC0-F1
#
_cell.length_a   1.000
_cell.length_b   1.000
_cell.length_c   1.000
_cell.angle_alpha   90.00
_cell.angle_beta   90.00
_cell.angle_gamma   90.00
#
_symmetry.space_group_name_H-M   'P 1'
#
loop_
_entity.id
_entity.type
_entity.pdbx_description
1 polymer ?
#
loop_
_entity_poly.entity_id
_entity_poly.type
_entity_poly.pdbx_seq_one_letter_code
_entity_poly.pdbx_strand_id
1 'polypeptide(L)'
;MTSADRTPSRGPAYLGTSHLSRHRARRAQPSGQPWLGLAGLAYVIPFGVLFAVVLGGPERTTLVLGPITTAATPAIATIVLWWEDWPGTSLRAGWSGLTDTLLIAAAAVVLTGFTQVVVNGWDLRGVFLATPGPGHAVTYPVTMALAGTALSAMLQLTFVTEGWPLRGRRRLSRVWAGLIAFGIAWVVALAAWALVVSPGPIGDVSLQTYGMWLIILGAWQVVLFAVLPGRPFTLIRNRAARLITANVAIVVLTEITYALMRGLGVENSVIGAIGGVVVGAGLVMAVLFDGWPGTRIGGVTGDIVMLAITAALAAALYGVLAAVGSGLHLGRVSMTGWITLASLNWVGMVVLLHAAVWSRWPVIAQPASSTPEPAALDPGRDDHLAAELSVPDHGTRS
;
A
#
# COMPACT_ATOMS: atom_id res chain seq x y z
N MET A 1 24.36 27.00 -44.78
CA MET A 1 24.55 26.65 -43.35
C MET A 1 23.57 27.48 -42.54
N THR A 2 22.39 26.92 -42.26
CA THR A 2 21.34 27.56 -41.46
C THR A 2 20.93 26.57 -40.38
N SER A 3 21.27 26.93 -39.14
CA SER A 3 20.99 26.20 -37.91
C SER A 3 19.49 26.23 -37.65
N ALA A 4 18.80 25.14 -37.99
CA ALA A 4 17.41 24.93 -37.65
C ALA A 4 17.30 24.50 -36.17
N ASP A 5 16.81 25.44 -35.38
CA ASP A 5 16.43 25.37 -33.99
C ASP A 5 15.44 24.21 -33.74
N ARG A 6 15.93 23.10 -33.18
CA ARG A 6 15.08 21.98 -32.73
C ARG A 6 14.57 22.31 -31.33
N THR A 7 13.44 23.00 -31.27
CA THR A 7 12.62 23.01 -30.06
C THR A 7 12.10 21.60 -29.79
N PRO A 8 12.40 20.98 -28.62
CA PRO A 8 11.84 19.68 -28.29
C PRO A 8 10.33 19.85 -28.05
N SER A 9 9.53 19.23 -28.92
CA SER A 9 8.08 19.14 -28.77
C SER A 9 7.75 18.58 -27.39
N ARG A 10 7.22 19.41 -26.49
CA ARG A 10 6.59 18.98 -25.24
C ARG A 10 5.34 18.18 -25.60
N GLY A 11 5.49 16.86 -25.63
CA GLY A 11 4.36 15.94 -25.74
C GLY A 11 3.42 16.10 -24.53
N PRO A 12 2.12 15.88 -24.70
CA PRO A 12 1.14 16.02 -23.62
C PRO A 12 1.48 15.07 -22.47
N ALA A 13 1.54 15.63 -21.26
CA ALA A 13 1.76 14.90 -20.02
C ALA A 13 0.66 13.82 -19.83
N TYR A 14 1.04 12.56 -19.97
CA TYR A 14 0.14 11.41 -19.81
C TYR A 14 -0.31 11.28 -18.35
N LEU A 15 -1.56 11.70 -18.09
CA LEU A 15 -2.30 11.47 -16.85
C LEU A 15 -2.72 9.99 -16.73
N GLY A 16 -1.76 9.11 -16.43
CA GLY A 16 -2.01 7.68 -16.25
C GLY A 16 -0.94 6.96 -15.44
N THR A 17 -0.09 7.70 -14.73
CA THR A 17 0.87 7.13 -13.78
C THR A 17 0.13 6.69 -12.53
N SER A 18 0.36 5.44 -12.10
CA SER A 18 -0.14 4.90 -10.83
C SER A 18 0.20 5.88 -9.70
N HIS A 19 -0.61 5.94 -8.65
CA HIS A 19 -0.42 6.91 -7.57
C HIS A 19 0.96 6.77 -6.90
N LEU A 20 1.48 5.54 -6.83
CA LEU A 20 2.88 5.25 -6.49
C LEU A 20 3.85 5.93 -7.47
N SER A 21 3.67 5.79 -8.79
CA SER A 21 4.50 6.49 -9.79
C SER A 21 4.42 8.03 -9.71
N ARG A 22 3.33 8.63 -9.24
CA ARG A 22 3.27 10.09 -8.97
C ARG A 22 4.02 10.47 -7.70
N HIS A 23 3.97 9.64 -6.66
CA HIS A 23 4.84 9.79 -5.49
C HIS A 23 6.32 9.60 -5.86
N ARG A 24 6.66 8.62 -6.70
CA ARG A 24 8.01 8.42 -7.25
C ARG A 24 8.46 9.61 -8.10
N ALA A 25 7.58 10.16 -8.95
CA ALA A 25 7.91 11.32 -9.78
C ALA A 25 8.05 12.62 -8.99
N ARG A 26 7.38 12.77 -7.84
CA ARG A 26 7.53 13.91 -6.94
C ARG A 26 8.76 13.81 -6.03
N ARG A 27 9.22 12.60 -5.73
CA ARG A 27 10.51 12.36 -5.07
C ARG A 27 11.57 12.25 -6.15
N ALA A 28 12.24 13.36 -6.50
CA ALA A 28 13.53 13.23 -7.21
C ALA A 28 14.33 12.15 -6.47
N GLN A 29 14.72 11.08 -7.18
CA GLN A 29 15.28 9.89 -6.55
C GLN A 29 16.44 10.35 -5.65
N PRO A 30 16.32 10.26 -4.31
CA PRO A 30 17.31 10.85 -3.44
C PRO A 30 18.65 10.21 -3.76
N SER A 31 19.71 11.01 -3.85
CA SER A 31 21.08 10.52 -4.02
C SER A 31 21.52 9.53 -2.92
N GLY A 32 20.70 9.34 -1.87
CA GLY A 32 20.87 8.40 -0.77
C GLY A 32 20.20 7.02 -0.89
N GLN A 33 19.60 6.64 -2.03
CA GLN A 33 19.25 5.22 -2.27
C GLN A 33 20.54 4.45 -2.63
N PRO A 34 20.89 3.33 -1.96
CA PRO A 34 20.02 2.39 -1.23
C PRO A 34 19.92 2.59 0.30
N TRP A 35 20.65 3.54 0.88
CA TRP A 35 20.77 3.68 2.34
C TRP A 35 19.45 4.01 3.03
N LEU A 36 18.56 4.77 2.39
CA LEU A 36 17.23 5.07 2.92
C LEU A 36 16.37 3.81 3.06
N GLY A 37 16.41 2.90 2.09
CA GLY A 37 15.72 1.62 2.16
C GLY A 37 16.27 0.74 3.28
N LEU A 38 17.59 0.72 3.46
CA LEU A 38 18.25 -0.01 4.55
C LEU A 38 17.93 0.56 5.94
N ALA A 39 17.87 1.90 6.07
CA ALA A 39 17.41 2.55 7.29
C ALA A 39 15.96 2.19 7.61
N GLY A 40 15.07 2.15 6.60
CA GLY A 40 13.71 1.67 6.75
C GLY A 40 13.64 0.22 7.24
N LEU A 41 14.51 -0.66 6.71
CA LEU A 41 14.62 -2.05 7.15
C LEU A 41 15.00 -2.17 8.63
N ALA A 42 15.89 -1.30 9.11
CA ALA A 42 16.30 -1.25 10.52
C ALA A 42 15.14 -0.90 11.46
N TYR A 43 14.07 -0.27 10.97
CA TYR A 43 12.81 -0.11 11.73
C TYR A 43 11.88 -1.31 11.53
N VAL A 44 11.74 -1.81 10.30
CA VAL A 44 10.80 -2.89 9.98
C VAL A 44 11.13 -4.17 10.76
N ILE A 45 12.42 -4.52 10.87
CA ILE A 45 12.84 -5.76 11.52
C ILE A 45 12.49 -5.77 13.02
N PRO A 46 12.89 -4.77 13.85
CA PRO A 46 12.55 -4.75 15.27
C PRO A 46 11.05 -4.75 15.52
N PHE A 47 10.28 -3.96 14.75
CA PHE A 47 8.82 -3.95 14.90
C PHE A 47 8.21 -5.29 14.48
N GLY A 48 8.69 -5.92 13.42
CA GLY A 48 8.26 -7.27 13.04
C GLY A 48 8.52 -8.31 14.13
N VAL A 49 9.70 -8.27 14.76
CA VAL A 49 10.05 -9.14 15.90
C VAL A 49 9.17 -8.84 17.11
N LEU A 50 8.99 -7.56 17.46
CA LEU A 50 8.12 -7.15 18.56
C LEU A 50 6.69 -7.62 18.33
N PHE A 51 6.16 -7.37 17.13
CA PHE A 51 4.83 -7.84 16.75
C PHE A 51 4.75 -9.34 16.91
N ALA A 52 5.77 -10.13 16.55
CA ALA A 52 5.75 -11.57 16.71
C ALA A 52 5.56 -12.05 18.16
N VAL A 53 6.02 -11.33 19.19
CA VAL A 53 6.04 -11.85 20.57
C VAL A 53 5.16 -11.08 21.57
N VAL A 54 4.55 -9.97 21.17
CA VAL A 54 3.95 -8.98 22.08
C VAL A 54 2.83 -9.53 22.99
N LEU A 55 2.10 -10.58 22.59
CA LEU A 55 1.01 -11.14 23.40
C LEU A 55 1.42 -12.35 24.24
N GLY A 56 2.66 -12.37 24.73
CA GLY A 56 3.17 -13.46 25.59
C GLY A 56 3.56 -14.71 24.80
N GLY A 57 3.91 -14.55 23.51
CA GLY A 57 4.43 -15.62 22.66
C GLY A 57 3.91 -15.60 21.22
N PRO A 58 4.62 -16.27 20.30
CA PRO A 58 4.36 -16.23 18.86
C PRO A 58 3.00 -16.77 18.45
N GLU A 59 2.55 -17.86 19.07
CA GLU A 59 1.25 -18.46 18.75
C GLU A 59 0.10 -17.51 19.13
N ARG A 60 0.09 -17.02 20.38
CA ARG A 60 -0.99 -16.15 20.87
C ARG A 60 -1.05 -14.83 20.12
N THR A 61 0.11 -14.25 19.83
CA THR A 61 0.22 -13.11 18.92
C THR A 61 -0.46 -13.40 17.59
N THR A 62 -0.10 -14.51 16.95
CA THR A 62 -0.60 -14.83 15.61
C THR A 62 -2.11 -14.99 15.58
N LEU A 63 -2.65 -15.66 16.60
CA LEU A 63 -4.09 -15.93 16.71
C LEU A 63 -4.92 -14.68 16.99
N VAL A 64 -4.36 -13.67 17.68
CA VAL A 64 -5.08 -12.44 18.04
C VAL A 64 -4.75 -11.29 17.08
N LEU A 65 -3.47 -10.98 16.87
CA LEU A 65 -3.05 -9.90 15.99
C LEU A 65 -3.17 -10.25 14.51
N GLY A 66 -3.15 -11.52 14.11
CA GLY A 66 -3.35 -11.92 12.71
C GLY A 66 -4.66 -11.37 12.14
N PRO A 67 -5.82 -11.70 12.73
CA PRO A 67 -7.12 -11.14 12.34
C PRO A 67 -7.18 -9.61 12.44
N ILE A 68 -6.72 -9.03 13.56
CA ILE A 68 -6.74 -7.58 13.78
C ILE A 68 -5.97 -6.83 12.70
N THR A 69 -4.72 -7.25 12.43
CA THR A 69 -3.88 -6.62 11.41
C THR A 69 -4.44 -6.83 10.01
N THR A 70 -5.01 -8.00 9.70
CA THR A 70 -5.68 -8.25 8.40
C THR A 70 -6.84 -7.28 8.22
N ALA A 71 -7.71 -7.15 9.22
CA ALA A 71 -8.87 -6.26 9.20
C ALA A 71 -8.48 -4.77 9.12
N ALA A 72 -7.30 -4.40 9.63
CA ALA A 72 -6.75 -3.06 9.52
C ALA A 72 -6.32 -2.70 8.09
N THR A 73 -5.91 -3.68 7.28
CA THR A 73 -5.27 -3.43 5.98
C THR A 73 -6.10 -2.58 4.99
N PRO A 74 -7.43 -2.72 4.84
CA PRO A 74 -8.19 -1.86 3.94
C PRO A 74 -8.26 -0.41 4.46
N ALA A 75 -8.27 -0.21 5.78
CA ALA A 75 -8.21 1.11 6.39
C ALA A 75 -6.84 1.77 6.16
N ILE A 76 -5.75 1.01 6.35
CA ILE A 76 -4.39 1.44 6.00
C ILE A 76 -4.34 1.83 4.53
N ALA A 77 -4.82 0.98 3.61
CA ALA A 77 -4.86 1.29 2.18
C ALA A 77 -5.65 2.56 1.86
N THR A 78 -6.73 2.85 2.62
CA THR A 78 -7.50 4.09 2.48
C THR A 78 -6.67 5.31 2.86
N ILE A 79 -6.06 5.29 4.06
CA ILE A 79 -5.25 6.40 4.57
C ILE A 79 -4.07 6.67 3.63
N VAL A 80 -3.33 5.62 3.29
CA VAL A 80 -2.10 5.71 2.50
C VAL A 80 -2.40 6.07 1.05
N LEU A 81 -3.35 5.39 0.40
CA LEU A 81 -3.49 5.48 -1.06
C LEU A 81 -4.54 6.49 -1.50
N TRP A 82 -5.60 6.72 -0.70
CA TRP A 82 -6.72 7.59 -1.08
C TRP A 82 -6.69 8.95 -0.40
N TRP A 83 -6.32 8.97 0.87
CA TRP A 83 -6.34 10.17 1.69
C TRP A 83 -5.01 10.92 1.71
N GLU A 84 -3.94 10.32 1.17
CA GLU A 84 -2.58 10.90 1.17
C GLU A 84 -2.16 11.32 2.59
N ASP A 85 -2.41 10.44 3.56
CA ASP A 85 -2.06 10.60 4.98
C ASP A 85 -2.94 11.60 5.76
N TRP A 86 -4.17 11.83 5.31
CA TRP A 86 -5.21 12.46 6.16
C TRP A 86 -5.81 11.40 7.12
N PRO A 87 -6.13 11.72 8.39
CA PRO A 87 -6.13 13.05 9.03
C PRO A 87 -4.77 13.61 9.44
N GLY A 88 -3.70 12.79 9.46
CA GLY A 88 -2.36 13.21 9.87
C GLY A 88 -1.87 14.52 9.24
N THR A 89 -2.10 14.75 7.94
CA THR A 89 -1.70 16.00 7.24
C THR A 89 -2.37 17.27 7.75
N SER A 90 -3.49 17.16 8.49
CA SER A 90 -4.19 18.31 9.09
C SER A 90 -3.70 18.67 10.49
N LEU A 91 -2.81 17.85 11.05
CA LEU A 91 -2.32 17.96 12.42
C LEU A 91 -0.86 18.40 12.46
N ARG A 92 -0.43 18.93 13.61
CA ARG A 92 0.98 19.24 13.86
C ARG A 92 1.83 17.98 13.72
N ALA A 93 3.08 18.13 13.25
CA ALA A 93 3.99 17.01 12.99
C ALA A 93 4.09 16.00 14.15
N GLY A 94 4.06 16.46 15.42
CA GLY A 94 4.05 15.57 16.59
C GLY A 94 2.83 14.66 16.73
N TRP A 95 1.66 15.08 16.23
CA TRP A 95 0.37 14.41 16.44
C TRP A 95 -0.12 13.60 15.24
N SER A 96 0.40 13.88 14.04
CA SER A 96 -0.03 13.21 12.81
C SER A 96 0.17 11.70 12.91
N GLY A 97 1.38 11.27 13.28
CA GLY A 97 1.71 9.86 13.37
C GLY A 97 0.92 9.09 14.42
N LEU A 98 0.71 9.71 15.59
CA LEU A 98 -0.08 9.12 16.66
C LEU A 98 -1.57 9.01 16.27
N THR A 99 -2.13 10.02 15.62
CA THR A 99 -3.55 10.03 15.22
C THR A 99 -3.83 8.97 14.17
N ASP A 100 -2.99 8.86 13.13
CA ASP A 100 -3.18 7.83 12.10
C ASP A 100 -3.01 6.43 12.70
N THR A 101 -2.06 6.25 13.62
CA THR A 101 -1.87 4.96 14.32
C THR A 101 -3.09 4.60 15.17
N LEU A 102 -3.64 5.56 15.94
CA LEU A 102 -4.85 5.34 16.74
C LEU A 102 -6.07 5.06 15.87
N LEU A 103 -6.22 5.79 14.76
CA LEU A 103 -7.31 5.57 13.81
C LEU A 103 -7.23 4.17 13.19
N ILE A 104 -6.03 3.73 12.79
CA ILE A 104 -5.80 2.38 12.25
C ILE A 104 -6.08 1.32 13.31
N ALA A 105 -5.64 1.53 14.56
CA ALA A 105 -5.91 0.60 15.65
C ALA A 105 -7.41 0.50 15.97
N ALA A 106 -8.12 1.63 16.01
CA ALA A 106 -9.57 1.65 16.23
C ALA A 106 -10.31 0.96 15.07
N ALA A 107 -9.95 1.27 13.82
CA ALA A 107 -10.51 0.62 12.65
C ALA A 107 -10.24 -0.89 12.67
N ALA A 108 -9.03 -1.33 13.04
CA ALA A 108 -8.68 -2.74 13.14
C ALA A 108 -9.60 -3.50 14.10
N VAL A 109 -9.84 -2.96 15.29
CA VAL A 109 -10.73 -3.56 16.30
C VAL A 109 -12.18 -3.61 15.80
N VAL A 110 -12.70 -2.48 15.30
CA VAL A 110 -14.08 -2.39 14.81
C VAL A 110 -14.32 -3.33 13.63
N LEU A 111 -13.40 -3.37 12.66
CA LEU A 111 -13.52 -4.21 11.47
C LEU A 111 -13.35 -5.69 11.80
N THR A 112 -12.50 -6.03 12.77
CA THR A 112 -12.41 -7.42 13.27
C THR A 112 -13.72 -7.85 13.89
N GLY A 113 -14.30 -7.02 14.77
CA GLY A 113 -15.61 -7.28 15.33
C GLY A 113 -16.69 -7.41 14.25
N PHE A 114 -16.71 -6.49 13.27
CA PHE A 114 -17.62 -6.56 12.12
C PHE A 114 -17.51 -7.88 11.35
N THR A 115 -16.27 -8.34 11.07
CA THR A 115 -16.07 -9.62 10.39
C THR A 115 -16.58 -10.81 11.22
N GLN A 116 -16.45 -10.77 12.55
CA GLN A 116 -17.04 -11.80 13.41
C GLN A 116 -18.56 -11.82 13.31
N VAL A 117 -19.22 -10.64 13.37
CA VAL A 117 -20.69 -10.54 13.24
C VAL A 117 -21.18 -11.26 12.00
N VAL A 118 -20.51 -11.01 10.86
CA VAL A 118 -20.88 -11.59 9.56
C VAL A 118 -20.68 -13.10 9.54
N VAL A 119 -19.61 -13.60 10.17
CA VAL A 119 -19.23 -15.02 10.13
C VAL A 119 -20.08 -15.85 11.08
N ASN A 120 -20.15 -15.47 12.36
CA ASN A 120 -20.80 -16.28 13.40
C ASN A 120 -21.17 -15.45 14.64
N GLY A 121 -21.66 -14.22 14.45
CA GLY A 121 -22.15 -13.36 15.52
C GLY A 121 -21.09 -12.53 16.25
N TRP A 122 -21.55 -11.64 17.14
CA TRP A 122 -20.68 -10.70 17.86
C TRP A 122 -20.02 -11.35 19.08
N ASP A 123 -18.69 -11.44 19.06
CA ASP A 123 -17.89 -11.86 20.22
C ASP A 123 -16.72 -10.91 20.49
N LEU A 124 -16.98 -9.89 21.32
CA LEU A 124 -15.96 -8.92 21.74
C LEU A 124 -14.76 -9.62 22.41
N ARG A 125 -14.99 -10.74 23.11
CA ARG A 125 -13.92 -11.50 23.75
C ARG A 125 -13.02 -12.13 22.69
N GLY A 126 -13.61 -12.71 21.65
CA GLY A 126 -12.92 -13.31 20.51
C GLY A 126 -12.08 -12.33 19.68
N VAL A 127 -12.31 -11.02 19.79
CA VAL A 127 -11.43 -9.99 19.19
C VAL A 127 -10.05 -10.01 19.83
N PHE A 128 -9.99 -10.13 21.16
CA PHE A 128 -8.74 -9.98 21.93
C PHE A 128 -8.20 -11.30 22.49
N LEU A 129 -8.98 -12.38 22.42
CA LEU A 129 -8.59 -13.70 22.91
C LEU A 129 -8.67 -14.73 21.79
N ALA A 130 -7.64 -15.58 21.74
CA ALA A 130 -7.52 -16.68 20.79
C ALA A 130 -8.53 -17.82 21.03
N THR A 131 -9.34 -17.73 22.08
CA THR A 131 -10.41 -18.67 22.40
C THR A 131 -11.73 -17.90 22.47
N PRO A 132 -12.65 -18.12 21.52
CA PRO A 132 -13.92 -17.42 21.48
C PRO A 132 -14.84 -17.87 22.62
N GLY A 133 -15.87 -17.08 22.89
CA GLY A 133 -16.95 -17.47 23.78
C GLY A 133 -17.72 -18.71 23.25
N PRO A 134 -18.46 -19.43 24.12
CA PRO A 134 -19.30 -20.55 23.69
C PRO A 134 -20.20 -20.15 22.50
N GLY A 135 -20.27 -21.01 21.48
CA GLY A 135 -21.09 -20.79 20.28
C GLY A 135 -20.50 -19.87 19.20
N HIS A 136 -19.35 -19.24 19.43
CA HIS A 136 -18.74 -18.30 18.49
C HIS A 136 -17.55 -18.91 17.73
N ALA A 137 -17.34 -18.45 16.50
CA ALA A 137 -16.22 -18.90 15.67
C ALA A 137 -14.90 -18.25 16.11
N VAL A 138 -13.78 -18.98 15.93
CA VAL A 138 -12.44 -18.42 16.07
C VAL A 138 -12.21 -17.34 15.02
N THR A 139 -11.57 -16.24 15.40
CA THR A 139 -11.20 -15.16 14.46
C THR A 139 -10.14 -15.63 13.46
N TYR A 140 -9.10 -16.30 13.95
CA TYR A 140 -8.10 -16.94 13.09
C TYR A 140 -8.51 -18.37 12.71
N PRO A 141 -8.47 -18.76 11.42
CA PRO A 141 -8.27 -17.93 10.23
C PRO A 141 -9.61 -17.41 9.63
N VAL A 142 -10.74 -17.73 10.26
CA VAL A 142 -12.07 -17.65 9.63
C VAL A 142 -12.44 -16.23 9.20
N THR A 143 -12.19 -15.22 10.02
CA THR A 143 -12.58 -13.84 9.72
C THR A 143 -11.61 -13.14 8.76
N MET A 144 -10.41 -13.68 8.58
CA MET A 144 -9.37 -13.08 7.76
C MET A 144 -9.69 -13.09 6.28
N ALA A 145 -10.39 -14.11 5.78
CA ALA A 145 -10.71 -14.20 4.37
C ALA A 145 -11.62 -13.05 3.92
N LEU A 146 -12.62 -12.68 4.73
CA LEU A 146 -13.49 -11.54 4.44
C LEU A 146 -12.72 -10.21 4.39
N ALA A 147 -11.85 -9.97 5.38
CA ALA A 147 -10.99 -8.80 5.39
C ALA A 147 -9.97 -8.79 4.22
N GLY A 148 -9.43 -9.97 3.88
CA GLY A 148 -8.56 -10.17 2.73
C GLY A 148 -9.24 -9.82 1.42
N THR A 149 -10.50 -10.23 1.23
CA THR A 149 -11.30 -9.84 0.04
C THR A 149 -11.53 -8.34 -0.01
N ALA A 150 -11.84 -7.71 1.13
CA ALA A 150 -12.00 -6.26 1.19
C ALA A 150 -10.70 -5.54 0.81
N LEU A 151 -9.54 -6.01 1.30
CA LEU A 151 -8.25 -5.49 0.88
C LEU A 151 -8.03 -5.68 -0.62
N SER A 152 -8.19 -6.90 -1.14
CA SER A 152 -8.01 -7.21 -2.56
C SER A 152 -8.89 -6.34 -3.44
N ALA A 153 -10.17 -6.15 -3.09
CA ALA A 153 -11.08 -5.26 -3.80
C ALA A 153 -10.63 -3.79 -3.72
N MET A 154 -10.15 -3.35 -2.56
CA MET A 154 -9.61 -2.01 -2.38
C MET A 154 -8.35 -1.78 -3.24
N LEU A 155 -7.43 -2.75 -3.30
CA LEU A 155 -6.26 -2.71 -4.17
C LEU A 155 -6.65 -2.76 -5.66
N GLN A 156 -7.66 -3.55 -6.01
CA GLN A 156 -8.22 -3.61 -7.37
C GLN A 156 -8.73 -2.22 -7.80
N LEU A 157 -9.54 -1.59 -6.94
CA LEU A 157 -10.07 -0.25 -7.16
C LEU A 157 -8.96 0.81 -7.20
N THR A 158 -7.89 0.63 -6.44
CA THR A 158 -6.84 1.65 -6.31
C THR A 158 -5.85 1.58 -7.46
N PHE A 159 -5.32 0.39 -7.72
CA PHE A 159 -4.22 0.19 -8.63
C PHE A 159 -4.68 -0.24 -10.02
N VAL A 160 -5.59 -1.21 -10.08
CA VAL A 160 -5.99 -1.85 -11.33
C VAL A 160 -6.98 -0.99 -12.09
N THR A 161 -7.95 -0.38 -11.40
CA THR A 161 -8.90 0.58 -11.99
C THR A 161 -8.43 2.03 -11.88
N GLU A 162 -7.21 2.27 -11.37
CA GLU A 162 -6.60 3.60 -11.20
C GLU A 162 -7.45 4.57 -10.35
N GLY A 163 -8.31 4.05 -9.45
CA GLY A 163 -9.26 4.82 -8.67
C GLY A 163 -10.46 5.33 -9.47
N TRP A 164 -10.68 4.88 -10.71
CA TRP A 164 -11.85 5.24 -11.50
C TRP A 164 -13.08 4.45 -11.08
N PRO A 165 -14.29 5.06 -11.04
CA PRO A 165 -14.60 6.46 -11.40
C PRO A 165 -14.42 7.49 -10.28
N LEU A 166 -14.10 7.06 -9.06
CA LEU A 166 -14.16 7.89 -7.85
C LEU A 166 -13.16 9.06 -7.87
N ARG A 167 -11.90 8.83 -8.27
CA ARG A 167 -10.86 9.87 -8.36
C ARG A 167 -10.98 10.76 -9.60
N GLY A 168 -11.81 10.36 -10.57
CA GLY A 168 -12.01 11.11 -11.82
C GLY A 168 -13.08 12.20 -11.76
N ARG A 169 -13.95 12.16 -10.74
CA ARG A 169 -15.00 13.18 -10.57
C ARG A 169 -14.43 14.38 -9.83
N ARG A 170 -14.29 15.52 -10.52
CA ARG A 170 -13.85 16.82 -9.96
C ARG A 170 -14.65 17.29 -8.71
N ARG A 171 -15.80 16.67 -8.42
CA ARG A 171 -16.71 17.07 -7.34
C ARG A 171 -16.54 16.28 -6.04
N LEU A 172 -15.82 15.17 -6.02
CA LEU A 172 -15.69 14.35 -4.82
C LEU A 172 -14.38 14.67 -4.11
N SER A 173 -14.46 15.07 -2.83
CA SER A 173 -13.23 15.29 -2.04
C SER A 173 -12.48 13.96 -1.87
N ARG A 174 -11.16 14.03 -1.69
CA ARG A 174 -10.31 12.84 -1.50
C ARG A 174 -10.79 11.97 -0.35
N VAL A 175 -11.24 12.60 0.74
CA VAL A 175 -11.78 11.93 1.92
C VAL A 175 -13.00 11.08 1.54
N TRP A 176 -14.01 11.69 0.92
CA TRP A 176 -15.22 10.98 0.50
C TRP A 176 -14.95 9.92 -0.56
N ALA A 177 -14.04 10.17 -1.50
CA ALA A 177 -13.64 9.19 -2.49
C ALA A 177 -13.03 7.95 -1.83
N GLY A 178 -12.17 8.13 -0.82
CA GLY A 178 -11.62 7.03 -0.04
C GLY A 178 -12.66 6.28 0.79
N LEU A 179 -13.58 6.99 1.47
CA LEU A 179 -14.67 6.35 2.22
C LEU A 179 -15.59 5.52 1.32
N ILE A 180 -15.94 6.04 0.14
CA ILE A 180 -16.77 5.33 -0.83
C ILE A 180 -16.02 4.12 -1.38
N ALA A 181 -14.73 4.25 -1.72
CA ALA A 181 -13.91 3.13 -2.17
C ALA A 181 -13.82 2.03 -1.10
N PHE A 182 -13.60 2.41 0.16
CA PHE A 182 -13.60 1.52 1.31
C PHE A 182 -14.95 0.81 1.48
N GLY A 183 -16.06 1.54 1.40
CA GLY A 183 -17.40 0.97 1.47
C GLY A 183 -17.70 0.00 0.34
N ILE A 184 -17.35 0.35 -0.91
CA ILE A 184 -17.49 -0.55 -2.07
C ILE A 184 -16.67 -1.83 -1.86
N ALA A 185 -15.43 -1.70 -1.36
CA ALA A 185 -14.57 -2.85 -1.12
C ALA A 185 -15.17 -3.84 -0.10
N TRP A 186 -15.78 -3.33 0.98
CA TRP A 186 -16.50 -4.16 1.94
C TRP A 186 -17.78 -4.77 1.38
N VAL A 187 -18.55 -4.03 0.57
CA VAL A 187 -19.73 -4.59 -0.11
C VAL A 187 -19.34 -5.74 -1.03
N VAL A 188 -18.25 -5.58 -1.80
CA VAL A 188 -17.70 -6.65 -2.65
C VAL A 188 -17.26 -7.84 -1.80
N ALA A 189 -16.61 -7.60 -0.66
CA ALA A 189 -16.19 -8.67 0.25
C ALA A 189 -17.36 -9.47 0.80
N LEU A 190 -18.42 -8.79 1.25
CA LEU A 190 -19.65 -9.44 1.75
C LEU A 190 -20.35 -10.22 0.64
N ALA A 191 -20.45 -9.65 -0.56
CA ALA A 191 -21.04 -10.33 -1.72
C ALA A 191 -20.25 -11.58 -2.09
N ALA A 192 -18.91 -11.48 -2.20
CA ALA A 192 -18.06 -12.62 -2.51
C ALA A 192 -18.15 -13.71 -1.44
N TRP A 193 -18.16 -13.32 -0.16
CA TRP A 193 -18.34 -14.26 0.95
C TRP A 193 -19.67 -15.01 0.86
N ALA A 194 -20.79 -14.30 0.63
CA ALA A 194 -22.11 -14.90 0.51
C ALA A 194 -22.26 -15.79 -0.73
N LEU A 195 -21.53 -15.50 -1.80
CA LEU A 195 -21.61 -16.25 -3.05
C LEU A 195 -20.73 -17.51 -3.09
N VAL A 196 -19.56 -17.45 -2.45
CA VAL A 196 -18.46 -18.43 -2.65
C VAL A 196 -18.13 -19.25 -1.40
N VAL A 197 -18.39 -18.73 -0.20
CA VAL A 197 -17.89 -19.31 1.06
C VAL A 197 -19.01 -19.72 2.01
N SER A 198 -20.00 -18.85 2.23
CA SER A 198 -21.28 -19.26 2.83
C SER A 198 -22.00 -20.16 1.81
N PRO A 199 -22.87 -21.13 2.18
CA PRO A 199 -23.58 -22.01 1.25
C PRO A 199 -24.37 -21.20 0.22
N GLY A 200 -23.66 -20.83 -0.83
CA GLY A 200 -23.98 -19.77 -1.75
C GLY A 200 -24.17 -20.35 -3.14
N PRO A 201 -24.79 -19.60 -4.05
CA PRO A 201 -25.21 -20.14 -5.34
C PRO A 201 -24.04 -20.54 -6.26
N ILE A 202 -22.81 -20.08 -6.01
CA ILE A 202 -21.64 -20.41 -6.84
C ILE A 202 -20.93 -21.67 -6.32
N GLY A 203 -20.95 -21.90 -5.00
CA GLY A 203 -20.39 -23.10 -4.40
C GLY A 203 -20.03 -22.91 -2.93
N ASP A 204 -19.64 -24.01 -2.28
CA ASP A 204 -19.12 -24.06 -0.92
C ASP A 204 -17.59 -24.24 -0.97
N VAL A 205 -16.90 -23.18 -1.37
CA VAL A 205 -15.43 -23.21 -1.46
C VAL A 205 -14.86 -23.13 -0.06
N SER A 206 -13.98 -24.08 0.29
CA SER A 206 -13.34 -24.08 1.60
C SER A 206 -12.62 -22.76 1.88
N LEU A 207 -12.74 -22.27 3.11
CA LEU A 207 -12.07 -21.04 3.58
C LEU A 207 -10.57 -21.04 3.30
N GLN A 208 -9.93 -22.21 3.43
CA GLN A 208 -8.52 -22.35 3.17
C GLN A 208 -8.21 -22.11 1.68
N THR A 209 -8.94 -22.76 0.77
CA THR A 209 -8.79 -22.56 -0.68
C THR A 209 -9.01 -21.10 -1.06
N TYR A 210 -10.11 -20.51 -0.59
CA TYR A 210 -10.44 -19.12 -0.88
C TYR A 210 -9.38 -18.14 -0.36
N GLY A 211 -8.90 -18.34 0.88
CA GLY A 211 -7.84 -17.53 1.47
C GLY A 211 -6.52 -17.61 0.68
N MET A 212 -6.12 -18.81 0.24
CA MET A 212 -4.88 -18.97 -0.55
C MET A 212 -5.01 -18.31 -1.93
N TRP A 213 -6.18 -18.43 -2.56
CA TRP A 213 -6.47 -17.78 -3.82
C TRP A 213 -6.38 -16.25 -3.71
N LEU A 214 -6.92 -15.66 -2.64
CA LEU A 214 -6.81 -14.22 -2.36
C LEU A 214 -5.35 -13.77 -2.15
N ILE A 215 -4.54 -14.58 -1.48
CA ILE A 215 -3.12 -14.27 -1.26
C ILE A 215 -2.36 -14.23 -2.60
N ILE A 216 -2.59 -15.20 -3.50
CA ILE A 216 -2.01 -15.18 -4.85
C ILE A 216 -2.50 -13.96 -5.64
N LEU A 217 -3.79 -13.63 -5.52
CA LEU A 217 -4.34 -12.44 -6.17
C LEU A 217 -3.64 -11.17 -5.68
N GLY A 218 -3.44 -11.03 -4.37
CA GLY A 218 -2.67 -9.95 -3.77
C GLY A 218 -1.22 -9.92 -4.26
N ALA A 219 -0.58 -11.08 -4.40
CA ALA A 219 0.78 -11.19 -4.94
C ALA A 219 0.86 -10.64 -6.38
N TRP A 220 -0.09 -11.01 -7.25
CA TRP A 220 -0.14 -10.47 -8.62
C TRP A 220 -0.45 -8.98 -8.65
N GLN A 221 -1.34 -8.48 -7.79
CA GLN A 221 -1.58 -7.04 -7.66
C GLN A 221 -0.30 -6.29 -7.28
N VAL A 222 0.45 -6.79 -6.30
CA VAL A 222 1.70 -6.16 -5.85
C VAL A 222 2.79 -6.23 -6.92
N VAL A 223 3.00 -7.41 -7.53
CA VAL A 223 4.01 -7.58 -8.59
C VAL A 223 3.70 -6.67 -9.78
N LEU A 224 2.48 -6.69 -10.30
CA LEU A 224 2.14 -5.95 -11.51
C LEU A 224 2.04 -4.44 -11.25
N PHE A 225 1.52 -4.00 -10.11
CA PHE A 225 1.20 -2.58 -9.89
C PHE A 225 2.12 -1.84 -8.92
N ALA A 226 2.81 -2.53 -8.01
CA ALA A 226 3.80 -1.91 -7.12
C ALA A 226 5.23 -2.10 -7.63
N VAL A 227 5.60 -3.35 -7.98
CA VAL A 227 6.95 -3.71 -8.45
C VAL A 227 7.16 -3.25 -9.90
N LEU A 228 6.17 -3.52 -10.80
CA LEU A 228 6.22 -3.19 -12.24
C LEU A 228 5.48 -1.92 -12.66
N PRO A 229 5.29 -0.95 -11.75
CA PRO A 229 4.31 0.16 -11.82
C PRO A 229 3.18 0.10 -12.88
N GLY A 230 2.48 -1.03 -13.01
CA GLY A 230 1.36 -1.23 -13.94
C GLY A 230 1.76 -1.71 -15.34
N ARG A 231 3.04 -1.99 -15.60
CA ARG A 231 3.51 -2.65 -16.81
C ARG A 231 3.13 -4.15 -16.78
N PRO A 232 2.77 -4.73 -17.93
CA PRO A 232 2.79 -4.15 -19.27
C PRO A 232 1.54 -3.32 -19.62
N PHE A 233 0.53 -3.24 -18.77
CA PHE A 233 -0.77 -2.63 -19.10
C PHE A 233 -0.70 -1.15 -19.45
N THR A 234 0.32 -0.42 -18.98
CA THR A 234 0.56 0.98 -19.38
C THR A 234 0.77 1.17 -20.88
N LEU A 235 1.10 0.10 -21.62
CA LEU A 235 1.23 0.12 -23.08
C LEU A 235 -0.13 0.25 -23.78
N ILE A 236 -1.22 -0.11 -23.11
CA ILE A 236 -2.59 0.00 -23.63
C ILE A 236 -3.08 1.43 -23.48
N ARG A 237 -3.15 2.16 -24.60
CA ARG A 237 -3.54 3.59 -24.62
C ARG A 237 -4.98 3.82 -24.19
N ASN A 238 -5.91 3.00 -24.66
CA ASN A 238 -7.32 3.10 -24.29
C ASN A 238 -7.50 2.72 -22.82
N ARG A 239 -8.01 3.66 -22.01
CA ARG A 239 -8.20 3.46 -20.57
C ARG A 239 -9.15 2.29 -20.29
N ALA A 240 -10.33 2.25 -20.90
CA ALA A 240 -11.31 1.20 -20.64
C ALA A 240 -10.73 -0.18 -20.97
N ALA A 241 -10.09 -0.32 -22.14
CA ALA A 241 -9.40 -1.56 -22.51
C ALA A 241 -8.30 -1.91 -21.50
N ARG A 242 -7.48 -0.94 -21.10
CA ARG A 242 -6.41 -1.14 -20.09
C ARG A 242 -6.97 -1.65 -18.77
N LEU A 243 -8.02 -1.02 -18.23
CA LEU A 243 -8.60 -1.41 -16.95
C LEU A 243 -9.22 -2.82 -17.04
N ILE A 244 -9.94 -3.13 -18.13
CA ILE A 244 -10.54 -4.45 -18.34
C ILE A 244 -9.45 -5.52 -18.46
N THR A 245 -8.46 -5.31 -19.34
CA THR A 245 -7.36 -6.26 -19.54
C THR A 245 -6.59 -6.49 -18.25
N ALA A 246 -6.30 -5.44 -17.48
CA ALA A 246 -5.60 -5.54 -16.21
C ALA A 246 -6.37 -6.36 -15.16
N ASN A 247 -7.69 -6.14 -15.04
CA ASN A 247 -8.54 -6.91 -14.11
C ASN A 247 -8.62 -8.37 -14.52
N VAL A 248 -8.87 -8.65 -15.80
CA VAL A 248 -8.93 -10.02 -16.33
C VAL A 248 -7.58 -10.71 -16.12
N ALA A 249 -6.48 -10.04 -16.43
CA ALA A 249 -5.14 -10.61 -16.28
C ALA A 249 -4.84 -10.99 -14.83
N ILE A 250 -5.17 -10.16 -13.84
CA ILE A 250 -4.96 -10.51 -12.42
C ILE A 250 -5.74 -11.77 -12.05
N VAL A 251 -7.02 -11.85 -12.40
CA VAL A 251 -7.86 -13.01 -12.05
C VAL A 251 -7.35 -14.27 -12.75
N VAL A 252 -7.06 -14.19 -14.05
CA VAL A 252 -6.56 -15.32 -14.85
C VAL A 252 -5.19 -15.78 -14.36
N LEU A 253 -4.27 -14.86 -14.08
CA LEU A 253 -2.94 -15.21 -13.55
C LEU A 253 -3.04 -15.83 -12.16
N THR A 254 -3.98 -15.35 -11.33
CA THR A 254 -4.25 -15.95 -10.02
C THR A 254 -4.70 -17.39 -10.17
N GLU A 255 -5.70 -17.64 -11.01
CA GLU A 255 -6.24 -18.97 -11.23
C GLU A 255 -5.21 -19.93 -11.81
N ILE A 256 -4.47 -19.50 -12.85
CA ILE A 256 -3.42 -20.31 -13.46
C ILE A 256 -2.32 -20.64 -12.44
N THR A 257 -1.89 -19.66 -11.65
CA THR A 257 -0.84 -19.87 -10.64
C THR A 257 -1.30 -20.83 -9.55
N TYR A 258 -2.52 -20.65 -9.04
CA TYR A 258 -3.08 -21.52 -8.01
C TYR A 258 -3.26 -22.96 -8.54
N ALA A 259 -3.87 -23.12 -9.72
CA ALA A 259 -4.06 -24.42 -10.35
C ALA A 259 -2.74 -25.12 -10.65
N LEU A 260 -1.73 -24.38 -11.13
CA LEU A 260 -0.40 -24.94 -11.39
C LEU A 260 0.26 -25.43 -10.10
N MET A 261 0.27 -24.63 -9.03
CA MET A 261 0.84 -25.04 -7.75
C MET A 261 0.13 -26.28 -7.18
N ARG A 262 -1.20 -26.32 -7.29
CA ARG A 262 -2.00 -27.49 -6.87
C ARG A 262 -1.70 -28.72 -7.73
N GLY A 263 -1.58 -28.56 -9.05
CA GLY A 263 -1.22 -29.63 -9.98
C GLY A 263 0.20 -30.18 -9.74
N LEU A 264 1.10 -29.36 -9.23
CA LEU A 264 2.44 -29.77 -8.78
C LEU A 264 2.45 -30.39 -7.37
N GLY A 265 1.28 -30.56 -6.73
CA GLY A 265 1.16 -31.15 -5.40
C GLY A 265 1.54 -30.22 -4.25
N VAL A 266 1.66 -28.91 -4.47
CA VAL A 266 2.00 -27.95 -3.41
C VAL A 266 0.81 -27.80 -2.45
N GLU A 267 1.06 -27.96 -1.16
CA GLU A 267 0.06 -27.79 -0.12
C GLU A 267 -0.47 -26.35 -0.06
N ASN A 268 -1.76 -26.17 0.23
CA ASN A 268 -2.37 -24.85 0.39
C ASN A 268 -1.61 -23.97 1.39
N SER A 269 -1.15 -24.56 2.51
CA SER A 269 -0.41 -23.82 3.53
C SER A 269 0.90 -23.22 2.98
N VAL A 270 1.62 -23.97 2.14
CA VAL A 270 2.86 -23.55 1.48
C VAL A 270 2.58 -22.51 0.40
N ILE A 271 1.49 -22.67 -0.37
CA ILE A 271 1.03 -21.66 -1.34
C ILE A 271 0.82 -20.30 -0.66
N GLY A 272 0.13 -20.29 0.48
CA GLY A 272 -0.09 -19.08 1.28
C GLY A 272 1.22 -18.44 1.73
N ALA A 273 2.16 -19.25 2.21
CA ALA A 273 3.45 -18.76 2.68
C ALA A 273 4.26 -18.13 1.53
N ILE A 274 4.31 -18.79 0.36
CA ILE A 274 4.97 -18.27 -0.84
C ILE A 274 4.33 -16.96 -1.28
N GLY A 275 3.00 -16.90 -1.41
CA GLY A 275 2.32 -15.68 -1.82
C GLY A 275 2.49 -14.53 -0.82
N GLY A 276 2.47 -14.84 0.48
CA GLY A 276 2.72 -13.88 1.55
C GLY A 276 4.12 -13.26 1.47
N VAL A 277 5.16 -14.07 1.28
CA VAL A 277 6.54 -13.55 1.14
C VAL A 277 6.74 -12.77 -0.15
N VAL A 278 6.05 -13.14 -1.24
CA VAL A 278 6.06 -12.37 -2.49
C VAL A 278 5.43 -10.99 -2.29
N VAL A 279 4.28 -10.91 -1.59
CA VAL A 279 3.66 -9.62 -1.23
C VAL A 279 4.60 -8.79 -0.36
N GLY A 280 5.10 -9.37 0.74
CA GLY A 280 5.99 -8.68 1.66
C GLY A 280 7.26 -8.15 0.97
N ALA A 281 7.95 -9.00 0.21
CA ALA A 281 9.14 -8.61 -0.55
C ALA A 281 8.83 -7.57 -1.64
N GLY A 282 7.71 -7.72 -2.34
CA GLY A 282 7.28 -6.76 -3.35
C GLY A 282 7.00 -5.38 -2.76
N LEU A 283 6.37 -5.31 -1.58
CA LEU A 283 6.17 -4.05 -0.86
C LEU A 283 7.50 -3.45 -0.38
N VAL A 284 8.40 -4.23 0.19
CA VAL A 284 9.75 -3.75 0.57
C VAL A 284 10.46 -3.14 -0.63
N MET A 285 10.50 -3.84 -1.77
CA MET A 285 11.15 -3.36 -2.99
C MET A 285 10.46 -2.13 -3.58
N ALA A 286 9.14 -2.13 -3.66
CA ALA A 286 8.38 -1.07 -4.28
C ALA A 286 8.30 0.20 -3.43
N VAL A 287 8.32 0.07 -2.10
CA VAL A 287 8.05 1.15 -1.15
C VAL A 287 9.32 1.63 -0.45
N LEU A 288 10.12 0.74 0.14
CA LEU A 288 11.34 1.15 0.87
C LEU A 288 12.49 1.49 -0.08
N PHE A 289 12.71 0.63 -1.08
CA PHE A 289 13.76 0.83 -2.08
C PHE A 289 13.29 1.66 -3.28
N ASP A 290 12.02 2.07 -3.31
CA ASP A 290 11.42 2.88 -4.37
C ASP A 290 11.64 2.34 -5.80
N GLY A 291 11.71 1.02 -5.95
CA GLY A 291 11.99 0.39 -7.24
C GLY A 291 13.45 0.46 -7.69
N TRP A 292 14.38 0.83 -6.81
CA TRP A 292 15.82 0.76 -7.10
C TRP A 292 16.31 -0.70 -7.12
N PRO A 293 17.24 -1.08 -8.03
CA PRO A 293 17.87 -0.28 -9.08
C PRO A 293 17.07 -0.23 -10.40
N GLY A 294 15.94 -0.93 -10.50
CA GLY A 294 15.17 -1.03 -11.74
C GLY A 294 14.75 0.31 -12.34
N THR A 295 14.37 1.27 -11.50
CA THR A 295 14.02 2.63 -11.96
C THR A 295 15.20 3.37 -12.61
N ARG A 296 16.44 3.06 -12.19
CA ARG A 296 17.66 3.67 -12.75
C ARG A 296 18.05 3.04 -14.08
N ILE A 297 17.85 1.72 -14.22
CA ILE A 297 18.13 0.99 -15.46
C ILE A 297 17.07 1.33 -16.53
N GLY A 298 15.79 1.36 -16.10
CA GLY A 298 14.66 1.60 -16.99
C GLY A 298 14.36 0.45 -17.96
N GLY A 299 13.28 0.61 -18.73
CA GLY A 299 12.85 -0.35 -19.74
C GLY A 299 12.56 -1.76 -19.20
N VAL A 300 12.58 -2.74 -20.11
CA VAL A 300 12.33 -4.16 -19.81
C VAL A 300 13.43 -4.74 -18.91
N THR A 301 14.68 -4.31 -19.10
CA THR A 301 15.81 -4.77 -18.26
C THR A 301 15.62 -4.37 -16.81
N GLY A 302 15.21 -3.13 -16.53
CA GLY A 302 14.88 -2.68 -15.18
C GLY A 302 13.73 -3.49 -14.57
N ASP A 303 12.70 -3.79 -15.36
CA ASP A 303 11.55 -4.60 -14.94
C ASP A 303 11.99 -6.05 -14.57
N ILE A 304 12.83 -6.69 -15.38
CA ILE A 304 13.40 -8.03 -15.11
C ILE A 304 14.25 -8.01 -13.84
N VAL A 305 15.11 -7.00 -13.68
CA VAL A 305 15.95 -6.86 -12.48
C VAL A 305 15.09 -6.69 -11.23
N MET A 306 14.01 -5.91 -11.30
CA MET A 306 13.07 -5.77 -10.18
C MET A 306 12.38 -7.06 -9.80
N LEU A 307 11.94 -7.85 -10.79
CA LEU A 307 11.35 -9.17 -10.55
C LEU A 307 12.37 -10.11 -9.91
N ALA A 308 13.60 -10.16 -10.44
CA ALA A 308 14.66 -11.02 -9.93
C ALA A 308 15.03 -10.68 -8.48
N ILE A 309 15.20 -9.40 -8.16
CA ILE A 309 15.49 -8.96 -6.78
C ILE A 309 14.31 -9.24 -5.87
N THR A 310 13.07 -9.00 -6.31
CA THR A 310 11.88 -9.30 -5.51
C THR A 310 11.78 -10.80 -5.22
N ALA A 311 12.06 -11.65 -6.20
CA ALA A 311 12.08 -13.11 -6.02
C ALA A 311 13.20 -13.55 -5.05
N ALA A 312 14.40 -13.00 -5.18
CA ALA A 312 15.51 -13.27 -4.27
C ALA A 312 15.19 -12.84 -2.83
N LEU A 313 14.58 -11.64 -2.67
CA LEU A 313 14.15 -11.14 -1.38
C LEU A 313 13.01 -11.98 -0.79
N ALA A 314 12.06 -12.45 -1.61
CA ALA A 314 10.99 -13.34 -1.15
C ALA A 314 11.56 -14.68 -0.66
N ALA A 315 12.52 -15.26 -1.36
CA ALA A 315 13.21 -16.48 -0.94
C ALA A 315 14.01 -16.27 0.36
N ALA A 316 14.74 -15.16 0.47
CA ALA A 316 15.48 -14.81 1.69
C ALA A 316 14.52 -14.58 2.88
N LEU A 317 13.42 -13.85 2.66
CA LEU A 317 12.39 -13.61 3.66
C LEU A 317 11.75 -14.92 4.13
N TYR A 318 11.43 -15.83 3.20
CA TYR A 318 10.93 -17.15 3.53
C TYR A 318 11.95 -17.93 4.38
N GLY A 319 13.22 -17.97 3.97
CA GLY A 319 14.28 -18.68 4.69
C GLY A 319 14.50 -18.14 6.11
N VAL A 320 14.54 -16.82 6.27
CA VAL A 320 14.69 -16.16 7.58
C VAL A 320 13.49 -16.45 8.46
N LEU A 321 12.27 -16.27 7.96
CA LEU A 321 11.05 -16.56 8.71
C LEU A 321 10.96 -18.06 9.04
N ALA A 322 11.37 -18.95 8.14
CA ALA A 322 11.40 -20.37 8.43
C ALA A 322 12.43 -20.71 9.52
N ALA A 323 13.64 -20.15 9.45
CA ALA A 323 14.64 -20.34 10.49
C ALA A 323 14.13 -19.87 11.86
N VAL A 324 13.54 -18.67 11.93
CA VAL A 324 12.93 -18.16 13.16
C VAL A 324 11.79 -19.09 13.62
N GLY A 325 10.88 -19.44 12.71
CA GLY A 325 9.70 -20.27 12.98
C GLY A 325 10.02 -21.65 13.53
N SER A 326 11.13 -22.26 13.10
CA SER A 326 11.57 -23.56 13.61
C SER A 326 11.93 -23.55 15.11
N GLY A 327 12.28 -22.39 15.66
CA GLY A 327 12.54 -22.20 17.08
C GLY A 327 11.29 -21.85 17.90
N LEU A 328 10.12 -21.70 17.27
CA LEU A 328 8.90 -21.27 17.94
C LEU A 328 8.02 -22.48 18.30
N HIS A 329 7.45 -22.46 19.50
CA HIS A 329 6.40 -23.40 19.87
C HIS A 329 5.06 -22.91 19.30
N LEU A 330 4.64 -23.50 18.19
CA LEU A 330 3.37 -23.20 17.51
C LEU A 330 2.46 -24.43 17.57
N GLY A 331 1.49 -24.44 18.49
CA GLY A 331 0.55 -25.55 18.66
C GLY A 331 -0.61 -25.50 17.65
N ARG A 332 -1.38 -24.42 17.65
CA ARG A 332 -2.59 -24.27 16.81
C ARG A 332 -2.35 -23.57 15.47
N VAL A 333 -1.16 -23.04 15.24
CA VAL A 333 -0.79 -22.34 14.01
C VAL A 333 0.29 -23.15 13.32
N SER A 334 0.13 -23.44 12.03
CA SER A 334 1.20 -24.03 11.24
C SER A 334 2.33 -23.05 11.02
N MET A 335 3.56 -23.55 10.90
CA MET A 335 4.74 -22.72 10.59
C MET A 335 4.55 -21.89 9.31
N THR A 336 3.98 -22.49 8.26
CA THR A 336 3.65 -21.79 7.01
C THR A 336 2.53 -20.77 7.19
N GLY A 337 1.54 -21.03 8.06
CA GLY A 337 0.53 -20.05 8.45
C GLY A 337 1.12 -18.85 9.19
N TRP A 338 2.11 -19.08 10.07
CA TRP A 338 2.87 -18.01 10.73
C TRP A 338 3.69 -17.20 9.72
N ILE A 339 4.42 -17.85 8.80
CA ILE A 339 5.19 -17.18 7.73
C ILE A 339 4.27 -16.31 6.88
N THR A 340 3.11 -16.84 6.49
CA THR A 340 2.10 -16.12 5.71
C THR A 340 1.69 -14.83 6.41
N LEU A 341 1.32 -14.92 7.70
CA LEU A 341 0.90 -13.76 8.48
C LEU A 341 2.02 -12.76 8.73
N ALA A 342 3.20 -13.24 9.10
CA ALA A 342 4.35 -12.38 9.37
C ALA A 342 4.77 -11.59 8.12
N SER A 343 4.83 -12.24 6.97
CA SER A 343 5.22 -11.60 5.71
C SER A 343 4.13 -10.70 5.12
N LEU A 344 2.88 -11.15 5.07
CA LEU A 344 1.78 -10.42 4.47
C LEU A 344 1.35 -9.23 5.35
N ASN A 345 1.07 -9.51 6.61
CA ASN A 345 0.46 -8.51 7.50
C ASN A 345 1.52 -7.71 8.22
N TRP A 346 2.48 -8.32 8.91
CA TRP A 346 3.39 -7.55 9.76
C TRP A 346 4.42 -6.80 8.94
N VAL A 347 5.15 -7.48 8.04
CA VAL A 347 6.09 -6.80 7.14
C VAL A 347 5.35 -5.81 6.24
N GLY A 348 4.25 -6.23 5.60
CA GLY A 348 3.46 -5.35 4.74
C GLY A 348 2.94 -4.10 5.47
N MET A 349 2.32 -4.27 6.65
CA MET A 349 1.81 -3.17 7.46
C MET A 349 2.95 -2.25 7.91
N VAL A 350 4.06 -2.80 8.43
CA VAL A 350 5.15 -1.97 8.95
C VAL A 350 5.83 -1.19 7.81
N VAL A 351 5.96 -1.78 6.62
CA VAL A 351 6.45 -1.07 5.42
C VAL A 351 5.51 0.09 5.05
N LEU A 352 4.19 -0.16 5.02
CA LEU A 352 3.20 0.87 4.68
C LEU A 352 3.13 1.97 5.75
N LEU A 353 3.10 1.61 7.03
CA LEU A 353 3.13 2.55 8.16
C LEU A 353 4.42 3.37 8.17
N HIS A 354 5.57 2.73 7.92
CA HIS A 354 6.83 3.45 7.82
C HIS A 354 6.80 4.48 6.68
N ALA A 355 6.35 4.07 5.49
CA ALA A 355 6.34 4.95 4.33
C ALA A 355 5.33 6.10 4.44
N ALA A 356 4.15 5.83 5.00
CA ALA A 356 3.06 6.79 5.10
C ALA A 356 3.15 7.67 6.35
N VAL A 357 3.44 7.06 7.48
CA VAL A 357 3.29 7.65 8.81
C VAL A 357 4.65 8.03 9.41
N TRP A 358 5.58 7.08 9.52
CA TRP A 358 6.80 7.28 10.31
C TRP A 358 7.96 7.96 9.59
N SER A 359 8.02 7.91 8.26
CA SER A 359 9.03 8.65 7.47
C SER A 359 8.95 10.17 7.65
N ARG A 360 7.92 10.66 8.36
CA ARG A 360 7.63 12.08 8.59
C ARG A 360 7.73 12.47 10.08
N TRP A 361 8.22 11.58 10.95
CA TRP A 361 8.20 11.76 12.40
C TRP A 361 9.57 11.44 13.06
N PRO A 362 10.15 12.33 13.90
CA PRO A 362 10.14 13.79 13.86
C PRO A 362 11.39 14.32 13.10
N VAL A 363 11.13 15.09 12.04
CA VAL A 363 11.95 16.16 11.45
C VAL A 363 13.48 15.97 11.52
N ILE A 364 14.07 15.42 10.45
CA ILE A 364 15.28 16.07 9.93
C ILE A 364 14.81 17.46 9.51
N ALA A 365 15.19 18.49 10.26
CA ALA A 365 14.97 19.86 9.86
C ALA A 365 15.58 19.99 8.47
N GLN A 366 14.76 20.28 7.45
CA GLN A 366 15.35 20.82 6.24
C GLN A 366 16.08 22.08 6.70
N PRO A 367 17.41 22.19 6.53
CA PRO A 367 18.06 23.46 6.73
C PRO A 367 17.28 24.42 5.85
N ALA A 368 16.78 25.50 6.47
CA ALA A 368 16.14 26.57 5.74
C ALA A 368 17.05 26.86 4.56
N SER A 369 16.55 26.71 3.34
CA SER A 369 17.22 27.30 2.19
C SER A 369 17.09 28.81 2.39
N SER A 370 17.95 29.37 3.24
CA SER A 370 18.28 30.79 3.26
C SER A 370 19.14 31.05 2.04
N THR A 371 18.54 30.87 0.87
CA THR A 371 18.90 31.68 -0.28
C THR A 371 17.80 32.73 -0.28
N PRO A 372 18.09 33.98 0.13
CA PRO A 372 17.17 35.06 -0.16
C PRO A 372 16.86 34.97 -1.65
N GLU A 373 15.58 34.81 -1.96
CA GLU A 373 15.09 35.09 -3.30
C GLU A 373 15.66 36.47 -3.67
N PRO A 374 16.51 36.60 -4.71
CA PRO A 374 16.91 37.91 -5.16
C PRO A 374 15.60 38.60 -5.51
N ALA A 375 15.27 39.65 -4.75
CA ALA A 375 14.07 40.44 -4.91
C ALA A 375 13.87 40.64 -6.41
N ALA A 376 12.81 40.07 -6.95
CA ALA A 376 12.37 40.40 -8.29
C ALA A 376 12.24 41.92 -8.30
N LEU A 377 13.18 42.58 -8.98
CA LEU A 377 13.11 44.00 -9.28
C LEU A 377 11.76 44.19 -9.97
N ASP A 378 10.82 44.75 -9.22
CA ASP A 378 9.52 45.18 -9.72
C ASP A 378 9.80 46.32 -10.70
N PRO A 379 9.69 46.10 -12.03
CA PRO A 379 10.06 47.09 -13.02
C PRO A 379 9.10 48.30 -13.01
N GLY A 380 8.03 48.26 -12.20
CA GLY A 380 7.05 49.34 -12.09
C GLY A 380 7.22 50.26 -10.88
N ARG A 381 8.19 50.03 -9.98
CA ARG A 381 8.33 50.83 -8.75
C ARG A 381 9.23 52.05 -8.89
N ASP A 382 10.12 52.07 -9.89
CA ASP A 382 11.06 53.18 -10.11
C ASP A 382 10.43 54.34 -10.92
N ASP A 383 9.37 54.09 -11.70
CA ASP A 383 8.68 55.14 -12.46
C ASP A 383 7.86 56.08 -11.56
N HIS A 384 7.42 55.61 -10.39
CA HIS A 384 6.68 56.45 -9.43
C HIS A 384 7.58 57.38 -8.62
N LEU A 385 8.85 57.02 -8.40
CA LEU A 385 9.81 57.89 -7.68
C LEU A 385 10.47 58.92 -8.60
N ALA A 386 10.56 58.67 -9.91
CA ALA A 386 11.05 59.66 -10.87
C ALA A 386 10.04 60.79 -11.13
N ALA A 387 8.74 60.56 -10.94
CA ALA A 387 7.70 61.57 -11.16
C ALA A 387 7.58 62.58 -9.99
N GLU A 388 7.88 62.19 -8.76
CA GLU A 388 7.74 63.06 -7.57
C GLU A 388 8.90 64.05 -7.34
N LEU A 389 10.01 63.94 -8.08
CA LEU A 389 11.17 64.84 -7.95
C LEU A 389 11.20 65.99 -8.98
N SER A 390 10.15 66.16 -9.78
CA SER A 390 10.04 67.28 -10.73
C SER A 390 9.16 68.41 -10.18
N VAL A 391 9.66 69.11 -9.15
CA VAL A 391 9.08 70.39 -8.70
C VAL A 391 9.66 71.52 -9.57
N PRO A 392 8.85 72.30 -10.31
CA PRO A 392 9.34 73.46 -11.04
C PRO A 392 9.56 74.64 -10.07
N ASP A 393 10.77 75.18 -10.13
CA ASP A 393 11.18 76.44 -9.51
C ASP A 393 10.39 77.61 -10.17
N HIS A 394 9.47 78.23 -9.43
CA HIS A 394 8.81 79.46 -9.85
C HIS A 394 9.52 80.68 -9.25
N GLY A 395 10.58 81.07 -9.96
CA GLY A 395 11.21 82.38 -9.86
C GLY A 395 10.28 83.51 -10.31
N THR A 396 9.90 84.30 -9.33
CA THR A 396 9.53 85.72 -9.32
C THR A 396 9.76 86.54 -10.62
N ARG A 397 8.67 87.19 -11.06
CA ARG A 397 8.71 88.50 -11.75
C ARG A 397 7.63 89.41 -11.16
N SER A 398 8.06 90.34 -10.32
CA SER A 398 7.65 91.75 -10.30
C SER A 398 8.60 92.52 -9.40
#